data_AF-A0A2T6BI55-F1
#
_entry.id   AF-A0A2T6BI55-F1
#
_cell.length_a   1.000
_cell.length_b   1.000
_cell.length_c   1.000
_cell.angle_alpha   90.00
_cell.angle_beta   90.00
_cell.angle_gamma   90.00
#
_symmetry.space_group_name_H-M   'P 1'
#
loop_
_entity.id
_entity.type
_entity.pdbx_description
1 polymer ?
#
loop_
_entity_poly.entity_id
_entity_poly.type
_entity_poly.pdbx_seq_one_letter_code
_entity_poly.pdbx_strand_id
1 'polypeptide(L)'
;MSYDLNIYLSPGPQPVPDPVEGLGWQIAVYPATPIDPDDMPVELRAAIGPRSHLVSVHLEGARTSRAEDTLAQMIEQFVLYDNAVVHDLQTDLLTSQKGVQQLIIAPPEPRPAPLVMEWIYRCAAPGRAALRERILDVIAATAPKAMPRRYGSFEPMPFTFAETGRAHLLEDWGREEWSYFWRGSAPYQWCFHHAPMVTDVRPPNEMELYEWCSMSLHVSQRILKTKKDKAAMLALFAALSEALDVVYAEIVSEADRGPLFKGYGLPPRAGLACVIGPDYAPHWPDFVEGSKAIGQHHMRDSIIGDDILPVPPETLHAPPQLDPLNNPLNTKWARAEIFPFKPLS
;
A
#
# COMPACT_ATOMS: atom_id res chain seq x y z
N MET A 1 10.09 29.32 0.62
CA MET A 1 8.68 28.88 0.73
C MET A 1 8.24 28.53 -0.67
N SER A 2 7.64 27.37 -0.88
CA SER A 2 6.97 27.04 -2.15
C SER A 2 5.54 27.58 -2.11
N TYR A 3 4.96 27.80 -3.28
CA TYR A 3 3.54 28.03 -3.46
C TYR A 3 3.07 27.12 -4.59
N ASP A 4 2.11 26.26 -4.28
CA ASP A 4 1.83 25.04 -5.03
C ASP A 4 0.37 25.02 -5.48
N LEU A 5 0.15 24.82 -6.77
CA LEU A 5 -1.17 24.79 -7.39
C LEU A 5 -1.40 23.47 -8.14
N ASN A 6 -2.63 22.99 -8.09
CA ASN A 6 -3.10 21.88 -8.91
C ASN A 6 -4.12 22.38 -9.94
N ILE A 7 -3.85 22.18 -11.22
CA ILE A 7 -4.69 22.63 -12.33
C ILE A 7 -5.34 21.42 -12.99
N TYR A 8 -6.65 21.32 -12.85
CA TYR A 8 -7.44 20.23 -13.40
C TYR A 8 -7.96 20.60 -14.79
N LEU A 9 -7.72 19.72 -15.77
CA LEU A 9 -8.01 19.91 -17.18
C LEU A 9 -8.95 18.83 -17.73
N SER A 10 -9.70 19.17 -18.78
CA SER A 10 -10.46 18.21 -19.56
C SER A 10 -9.51 17.36 -20.45
N PRO A 11 -9.89 16.14 -20.86
CA PRO A 11 -9.08 15.34 -21.77
C PRO A 11 -8.77 16.09 -23.08
N GLY A 12 -7.52 16.09 -23.52
CA GLY A 12 -7.10 16.65 -24.81
C GLY A 12 -5.63 17.09 -24.81
N PRO A 13 -5.01 17.29 -25.99
CA PRO A 13 -3.70 17.91 -26.09
C PRO A 13 -3.83 19.36 -25.62
N GLN A 14 -3.32 19.64 -24.43
CA GLN A 14 -3.24 21.00 -23.91
C GLN A 14 -1.78 21.43 -23.90
N PRO A 15 -1.44 22.57 -24.52
CA PRO A 15 -0.10 23.12 -24.40
C PRO A 15 0.12 23.51 -22.94
N VAL A 16 0.94 22.73 -22.24
CA VAL A 16 1.42 23.10 -20.91
C VAL A 16 2.48 24.19 -21.13
N PRO A 17 2.38 25.38 -20.49
CA PRO A 17 3.38 26.42 -20.62
C PRO A 17 4.76 25.92 -20.22
N ASP A 18 5.80 26.41 -20.90
CA ASP A 18 7.18 26.16 -20.47
C ASP A 18 7.42 26.75 -19.06
N PRO A 19 8.31 26.15 -18.26
CA PRO A 19 8.76 26.75 -17.01
C PRO A 19 9.25 28.18 -17.20
N VAL A 20 8.93 29.07 -16.26
CA VAL A 20 9.31 30.49 -16.32
C VAL A 20 10.19 30.83 -15.13
N GLU A 21 11.32 31.49 -15.36
CA GLU A 21 12.23 31.91 -14.30
C GLU A 21 12.44 33.43 -14.26
N GLY A 22 12.84 33.92 -13.08
CA GLY A 22 13.22 35.30 -12.84
C GLY A 22 14.34 35.41 -11.81
N LEU A 23 14.69 36.63 -11.43
CA LEU A 23 15.78 36.86 -10.48
C LEU A 23 15.41 36.33 -9.09
N GLY A 24 15.89 35.12 -8.77
CA GLY A 24 15.69 34.48 -7.47
C GLY A 24 14.37 33.72 -7.32
N TRP A 25 13.64 33.46 -8.41
CA TRP A 25 12.41 32.65 -8.40
C TRP A 25 12.22 31.86 -9.70
N GLN A 26 11.48 30.77 -9.62
CA GLN A 26 11.05 29.97 -10.77
C GLN A 26 9.63 29.46 -10.61
N ILE A 27 8.89 29.34 -11.71
CA ILE A 27 7.60 28.66 -11.80
C ILE A 27 7.84 27.38 -12.58
N ALA A 28 7.93 26.26 -11.86
CA ALA A 28 8.01 24.94 -12.45
C ALA A 28 6.61 24.45 -12.81
N VAL A 29 6.41 24.07 -14.07
CA VAL A 29 5.15 23.54 -14.58
C VAL A 29 5.39 22.10 -15.01
N TYR A 30 4.67 21.17 -14.40
CA TYR A 30 4.79 19.75 -14.70
C TYR A 30 3.83 19.34 -15.82
N PRO A 31 4.19 18.36 -16.68
CA PRO A 31 3.32 17.89 -17.73
C PRO A 31 1.95 17.46 -17.21
N ALA A 32 0.91 17.60 -18.04
CA ALA A 32 -0.42 17.11 -17.72
C ALA A 32 -0.39 15.58 -17.53
N THR A 33 -0.79 15.12 -16.36
CA THR A 33 -0.86 13.69 -16.03
C THR A 33 -2.30 13.24 -15.88
N PRO A 34 -2.67 12.05 -16.39
CA PRO A 34 -4.00 11.49 -16.13
C PRO A 34 -4.20 11.30 -14.63
N ILE A 35 -5.37 11.71 -14.13
CA ILE A 35 -5.80 11.48 -12.75
C ILE A 35 -6.93 10.47 -12.72
N ASP A 36 -6.84 9.51 -11.81
CA ASP A 36 -7.94 8.61 -11.55
C ASP A 36 -8.92 9.26 -10.56
N PRO A 37 -10.23 9.21 -10.82
CA PRO A 37 -11.26 9.62 -9.87
C PRO A 37 -11.13 9.02 -8.46
N ASP A 38 -10.46 7.88 -8.31
CA ASP A 38 -10.21 7.20 -7.03
C ASP A 38 -9.03 7.80 -6.25
N ASP A 39 -8.18 8.64 -6.88
CA ASP A 39 -7.06 9.34 -6.22
C ASP A 39 -7.45 10.71 -5.64
N MET A 40 -8.70 11.12 -5.82
CA MET A 40 -9.18 12.43 -5.40
C MET A 40 -10.21 12.32 -4.26
N PRO A 41 -10.17 13.26 -3.29
CA PRO A 41 -11.29 13.47 -2.39
C PRO A 41 -12.61 13.64 -3.16
N VAL A 42 -13.70 13.12 -2.59
CA VAL A 42 -15.01 13.10 -3.26
C VAL A 42 -15.51 14.52 -3.54
N GLU A 43 -15.22 15.45 -2.62
CA GLU A 43 -15.56 16.86 -2.68
C GLU A 43 -14.81 17.56 -3.82
N LEU A 44 -13.50 17.31 -3.93
CA LEU A 44 -12.67 17.84 -5.01
C LEU A 44 -13.16 17.30 -6.35
N ARG A 45 -13.40 15.99 -6.44
CA ARG A 45 -13.95 15.36 -7.65
C ARG A 45 -15.29 15.98 -8.07
N ALA A 46 -16.19 16.21 -7.11
CA ALA A 46 -17.48 16.86 -7.39
C ALA A 46 -17.30 18.29 -7.90
N ALA A 47 -16.32 19.03 -7.37
CA ALA A 47 -16.05 20.41 -7.77
C ALA A 47 -15.36 20.51 -9.15
N ILE A 48 -14.41 19.63 -9.46
CA ILE A 48 -13.69 19.65 -10.75
C ILE A 48 -14.49 18.99 -11.88
N GLY A 49 -15.55 18.24 -11.59
CA GLY A 49 -16.41 17.61 -12.59
C GLY A 49 -15.68 16.54 -13.43
N PRO A 50 -15.86 16.48 -14.76
CA PRO A 50 -15.32 15.41 -15.61
C PRO A 50 -13.82 15.57 -15.96
N ARG A 51 -13.13 16.53 -15.33
CA ARG A 51 -11.72 16.80 -15.57
C ARG A 51 -10.89 15.62 -15.07
N SER A 52 -9.97 15.18 -15.90
CA SER A 52 -9.24 13.90 -15.73
C SER A 52 -7.75 14.03 -15.96
N HIS A 53 -7.24 15.26 -16.08
CA HIS A 53 -5.81 15.53 -16.17
C HIS A 53 -5.43 16.58 -15.12
N LEU A 54 -4.23 16.43 -14.54
CA LEU A 54 -3.65 17.32 -13.56
C LEU A 54 -2.34 17.89 -14.08
N VAL A 55 -2.22 19.22 -14.04
CA VAL A 55 -0.96 19.95 -14.16
C VAL A 55 -0.60 20.50 -12.79
N SER A 56 0.57 20.17 -12.29
CA SER A 56 1.09 20.74 -11.04
C SER A 56 1.98 21.93 -11.35
N VAL A 57 1.77 23.04 -10.65
CA VAL A 57 2.56 24.27 -10.80
C VAL A 57 3.15 24.64 -9.46
N HIS A 58 4.45 24.88 -9.43
CA HIS A 58 5.20 25.21 -8.22
C HIS A 58 5.95 26.53 -8.43
N LEU A 59 5.60 27.54 -7.65
CA LEU A 59 6.41 28.75 -7.52
C LEU A 59 7.44 28.54 -6.41
N GLU A 60 8.70 28.48 -6.79
CA GLU A 60 9.84 28.31 -5.90
C GLU A 60 10.70 29.57 -5.82
N GLY A 61 11.35 29.78 -4.66
CA GLY A 61 12.24 30.92 -4.43
C GLY A 61 11.53 32.14 -3.83
N ALA A 62 11.91 33.33 -4.30
CA ALA A 62 11.43 34.61 -3.79
C ALA A 62 10.06 34.98 -4.39
N ARG A 63 9.04 35.12 -3.53
CA ARG A 63 7.70 35.61 -3.90
C ARG A 63 7.69 37.13 -4.14
N THR A 64 8.33 37.54 -5.23
CA THR A 64 8.30 38.94 -5.70
C THR A 64 6.97 39.24 -6.37
N SER A 65 6.53 40.51 -6.41
CA SER A 65 5.30 40.89 -7.13
C SER A 65 5.30 40.41 -8.57
N ARG A 66 6.46 40.46 -9.25
CA ARG A 66 6.60 39.95 -10.62
C ARG A 66 6.34 38.44 -10.72
N ALA A 67 6.80 37.66 -9.74
CA ALA A 67 6.57 36.21 -9.71
C ALA A 67 5.08 35.90 -9.51
N GLU A 68 4.44 36.62 -8.59
CA GLU A 68 3.01 36.47 -8.30
C GLU A 68 2.14 36.94 -9.48
N ASP A 69 2.48 38.06 -10.12
CA ASP A 69 1.80 38.54 -11.33
C ASP A 69 1.94 37.54 -12.49
N THR A 70 3.13 36.95 -12.66
CA THR A 70 3.37 35.93 -13.70
C THR A 70 2.54 34.68 -13.43
N LEU A 71 2.49 34.23 -12.18
CA LEU A 71 1.66 33.08 -11.79
C LEU A 71 0.16 33.37 -11.99
N ALA A 72 -0.30 34.56 -11.62
CA ALA A 72 -1.69 34.99 -11.80
C ALA A 72 -2.11 35.02 -13.27
N GLN A 73 -1.23 35.53 -14.16
CA GLN A 73 -1.47 35.49 -15.61
C GLN A 73 -1.55 34.06 -16.15
N MET A 74 -0.70 33.16 -15.65
CA MET A 74 -0.74 31.74 -16.02
C MET A 74 -2.05 31.08 -15.57
N ILE A 75 -2.48 31.32 -14.33
CA ILE A 75 -3.77 30.85 -13.81
C ILE A 75 -4.93 31.35 -14.68
N GLU A 76 -4.93 32.64 -15.02
CA GLU A 76 -5.96 33.25 -15.87
C GLU A 76 -6.01 32.57 -17.24
N GLN A 77 -4.86 32.27 -17.84
CA GLN A 77 -4.80 31.53 -19.11
C GLN A 77 -5.44 30.14 -19.01
N PHE A 78 -5.06 29.34 -18.01
CA PHE A 78 -5.66 28.01 -17.83
C PHE A 78 -7.17 28.07 -17.61
N VAL A 79 -7.65 29.01 -16.79
CA VAL A 79 -9.08 29.16 -16.49
C VAL A 79 -9.87 29.59 -17.72
N LEU A 80 -9.37 30.58 -18.48
CA LEU A 80 -10.09 31.14 -19.63
C LEU A 80 -10.07 30.21 -20.85
N TYR A 81 -8.93 29.60 -21.17
CA TYR A 81 -8.77 28.89 -22.44
C TYR A 81 -9.08 27.40 -22.34
N ASP A 82 -8.81 26.76 -21.20
CA ASP A 82 -8.91 25.30 -21.08
C ASP A 82 -10.12 24.83 -20.27
N ASN A 83 -10.98 25.78 -19.89
CA ASN A 83 -12.07 25.54 -18.94
C ASN A 83 -11.51 24.79 -17.71
N ALA A 84 -10.34 25.21 -17.20
CA ALA A 84 -9.67 24.55 -16.09
C ALA A 84 -10.36 24.83 -14.74
N VAL A 85 -10.03 24.01 -13.75
CA VAL A 85 -10.24 24.35 -12.33
C VAL A 85 -8.88 24.38 -11.65
N VAL A 86 -8.53 25.50 -11.04
CA VAL A 86 -7.26 25.68 -10.33
C VAL A 86 -7.51 25.56 -8.84
N HIS A 87 -6.84 24.62 -8.18
CA HIS A 87 -6.85 24.42 -6.74
C HIS A 87 -5.57 24.98 -6.13
N ASP A 88 -5.73 26.04 -5.34
CA ASP A 88 -4.69 26.59 -4.48
C ASP A 88 -4.52 25.69 -3.24
N LEU A 89 -3.37 25.04 -3.11
CA LEU A 89 -3.10 24.09 -2.03
C LEU A 89 -2.78 24.77 -0.69
N GLN A 90 -2.58 26.10 -0.68
CA GLN A 90 -2.32 26.88 0.53
C GLN A 90 -3.61 27.44 1.12
N THR A 91 -4.60 27.75 0.28
CA THR A 91 -5.87 28.37 0.70
C THR A 91 -7.09 27.47 0.52
N ASP A 92 -6.93 26.33 -0.15
CA ASP A 92 -8.03 25.45 -0.58
C ASP A 92 -9.08 26.17 -1.43
N LEU A 93 -8.69 27.23 -2.15
CA LEU A 93 -9.57 27.91 -3.10
C LEU A 93 -9.54 27.21 -4.45
N LEU A 94 -10.72 27.02 -5.03
CA LEU A 94 -10.94 26.56 -6.40
C LEU A 94 -11.32 27.75 -7.27
N THR A 95 -10.52 28.04 -8.29
CA THR A 95 -10.78 29.08 -9.29
C THR A 95 -11.21 28.44 -10.60
N SER A 96 -12.31 28.91 -11.18
CA SER A 96 -12.81 28.46 -12.47
C SER A 96 -13.51 29.61 -13.21
N GLN A 97 -13.97 29.38 -14.45
CA GLN A 97 -14.78 30.36 -15.18
C GLN A 97 -16.08 30.76 -14.47
N LYS A 98 -16.54 29.91 -13.53
CA LYS A 98 -17.74 30.17 -12.71
C LYS A 98 -17.46 31.06 -11.51
N GLY A 99 -16.20 31.41 -11.25
CA GLY A 99 -15.75 32.17 -10.11
C GLY A 99 -14.88 31.34 -9.15
N VAL A 100 -14.68 31.90 -7.95
CA VAL A 100 -13.86 31.33 -6.89
C VAL A 100 -14.76 30.67 -5.85
N GLN A 101 -14.43 29.45 -5.44
CA GLN A 101 -15.14 28.67 -4.44
C GLN A 101 -14.15 28.11 -3.41
N GLN A 102 -14.48 28.17 -2.12
CA GLN A 102 -13.73 27.44 -1.09
C GLN A 102 -13.99 25.93 -1.23
N LEU A 103 -12.95 25.14 -1.39
CA LEU A 103 -13.02 23.69 -1.22
C LEU A 103 -13.19 23.42 0.27
N ILE A 104 -14.37 22.91 0.62
CA ILE A 104 -14.65 22.42 1.97
C ILE A 104 -14.54 20.91 1.90
N ILE A 105 -13.36 20.39 2.24
CA ILE A 105 -13.19 18.95 2.44
C ILE A 105 -13.84 18.64 3.78
N ALA A 106 -14.96 17.92 3.75
CA ALA A 106 -15.56 17.44 4.99
C ALA A 106 -14.50 16.60 5.73
N PRO A 107 -14.33 16.76 7.05
CA PRO A 107 -13.46 15.88 7.79
C PRO A 107 -13.90 14.45 7.47
N PRO A 108 -12.96 13.55 7.13
CA PRO A 108 -13.32 12.20 6.74
C PRO A 108 -14.18 11.62 7.85
N GLU A 109 -15.38 11.14 7.50
CA GLU A 109 -16.20 10.41 8.46
C GLU A 109 -15.32 9.33 9.11
N PRO A 110 -15.40 9.12 10.44
CA PRO A 110 -14.62 8.09 11.12
C PRO A 110 -14.89 6.74 10.45
N ARG A 111 -13.98 6.32 9.57
CA ARG A 111 -14.05 5.02 8.92
C ARG A 111 -13.44 4.03 9.90
N PRO A 112 -14.09 2.88 10.15
CA PRO A 112 -13.44 1.83 10.90
C PRO A 112 -12.15 1.47 10.16
N ALA A 113 -11.08 1.29 10.95
CA ALA A 113 -9.77 0.92 10.43
C ALA A 113 -9.89 -0.32 9.52
N PRO A 114 -9.22 -0.35 8.36
CA PRO A 114 -9.32 -1.50 7.46
C PRO A 114 -8.82 -2.77 8.15
N LEU A 115 -9.25 -3.91 7.64
CA LEU A 115 -8.59 -5.18 7.93
C LEU A 115 -7.31 -5.27 7.10
N VAL A 116 -6.29 -5.89 7.65
CA VAL A 116 -5.04 -6.23 6.99
C VAL A 116 -4.92 -7.73 7.00
N MET A 117 -4.82 -8.34 5.82
CA MET A 117 -4.37 -9.72 5.67
C MET A 117 -2.87 -9.66 5.42
N GLU A 118 -2.06 -10.19 6.31
CA GLU A 118 -0.61 -10.14 6.25
C GLU A 118 -0.04 -11.55 6.14
N TRP A 119 0.90 -11.76 5.22
CA TRP A 119 1.59 -13.01 5.01
C TRP A 119 3.10 -12.79 5.07
N ILE A 120 3.78 -13.63 5.83
CA ILE A 120 5.23 -13.64 6.00
C ILE A 120 5.74 -14.99 5.56
N TYR A 121 6.66 -14.98 4.60
CA TYR A 121 7.12 -16.19 3.95
C TYR A 121 8.55 -16.05 3.45
N ARG A 122 9.14 -17.19 3.08
CA ARG A 122 10.49 -17.25 2.52
C ARG A 122 10.43 -17.22 1.01
N CYS A 123 11.26 -16.39 0.39
CA CYS A 123 11.41 -16.38 -1.05
C CYS A 123 12.86 -16.04 -1.45
N ALA A 124 13.63 -17.10 -1.68
CA ALA A 124 14.93 -16.99 -2.32
C ALA A 124 14.78 -16.38 -3.73
N ALA A 125 15.77 -15.58 -4.14
CA ALA A 125 15.73 -14.87 -5.42
C ALA A 125 15.40 -15.76 -6.64
N PRO A 126 15.93 -17.01 -6.77
CA PRO A 126 15.62 -17.88 -7.91
C PRO A 126 14.16 -18.32 -8.04
N GLY A 127 13.30 -18.07 -7.05
CA GLY A 127 11.86 -18.42 -7.09
C GLY A 127 10.89 -17.25 -7.26
N ARG A 128 11.37 -16.00 -7.19
CA ARG A 128 10.49 -14.81 -7.09
C ARG A 128 9.56 -14.64 -8.29
N ALA A 129 10.04 -14.86 -9.51
CA ALA A 129 9.22 -14.70 -10.72
C ALA A 129 8.03 -15.68 -10.74
N ALA A 130 8.29 -16.97 -10.53
CA ALA A 130 7.24 -18.00 -10.47
C ALA A 130 6.27 -17.77 -9.31
N LEU A 131 6.77 -17.26 -8.17
CA LEU A 131 5.92 -16.92 -7.03
C LEU A 131 4.95 -15.78 -7.36
N ARG A 132 5.42 -14.71 -8.00
CA ARG A 132 4.58 -13.58 -8.43
C ARG A 132 3.46 -14.03 -9.37
N GLU A 133 3.77 -14.90 -10.32
CA GLU A 133 2.74 -15.51 -11.18
C GLU A 133 1.70 -16.27 -10.37
N ARG A 134 2.16 -17.11 -9.43
CA ARG A 134 1.28 -17.91 -8.57
C ARG A 134 0.38 -17.02 -7.70
N ILE A 135 0.88 -15.92 -7.15
CA ILE A 135 0.09 -14.95 -6.38
C ILE A 135 -1.08 -14.44 -7.24
N LEU A 136 -0.80 -14.01 -8.47
CA LEU A 136 -1.84 -13.50 -9.37
C LEU A 136 -2.85 -14.57 -9.77
N ASP A 137 -2.40 -15.82 -9.95
CA ASP A 137 -3.30 -16.94 -10.28
C ASP A 137 -4.27 -17.24 -9.13
N VAL A 138 -3.75 -17.28 -7.90
CA VAL A 138 -4.58 -17.48 -6.71
C VAL A 138 -5.58 -16.34 -6.55
N ILE A 139 -5.13 -15.09 -6.67
CA ILE A 139 -6.04 -13.93 -6.58
C ILE A 139 -7.11 -14.00 -7.66
N ALA A 140 -6.74 -14.23 -8.93
CA ALA A 140 -7.68 -14.33 -10.03
C ALA A 140 -8.72 -15.44 -9.83
N ALA A 141 -8.32 -16.58 -9.26
CA ALA A 141 -9.22 -17.71 -9.01
C ALA A 141 -10.15 -17.50 -7.81
N THR A 142 -9.64 -16.93 -6.71
CA THR A 142 -10.34 -16.90 -5.42
C THR A 142 -11.04 -15.57 -5.13
N ALA A 143 -10.43 -14.47 -5.54
CA ALA A 143 -10.94 -13.12 -5.33
C ALA A 143 -10.59 -12.22 -6.53
N PRO A 144 -11.25 -12.41 -7.69
CA PRO A 144 -10.96 -11.62 -8.90
C PRO A 144 -10.99 -10.11 -8.67
N LYS A 145 -11.78 -9.63 -7.70
CA LYS A 145 -11.84 -8.22 -7.32
C LYS A 145 -10.56 -7.70 -6.67
N ALA A 146 -9.71 -8.55 -6.08
CA ALA A 146 -8.43 -8.15 -5.53
C ALA A 146 -7.31 -8.11 -6.59
N MET A 147 -7.61 -8.49 -7.85
CA MET A 147 -6.67 -8.32 -8.94
C MET A 147 -6.27 -6.85 -9.11
N PRO A 148 -5.00 -6.59 -9.49
CA PRO A 148 -4.52 -5.25 -9.80
C PRO A 148 -5.45 -4.54 -10.78
N ARG A 149 -5.91 -3.34 -10.41
CA ARG A 149 -6.46 -2.34 -11.34
C ARG A 149 -5.39 -1.35 -11.74
N ARG A 150 -4.60 -0.92 -10.75
CA ARG A 150 -3.42 -0.07 -10.90
C ARG A 150 -2.29 -0.60 -10.06
N TYR A 151 -1.06 -0.38 -10.49
CA TYR A 151 0.13 -0.92 -9.84
C TYR A 151 1.40 -0.10 -10.12
N GLY A 152 2.39 -0.25 -9.26
CA GLY A 152 3.73 0.32 -9.39
C GLY A 152 4.50 0.38 -8.06
N SER A 153 5.67 0.99 -8.08
CA SER A 153 6.57 1.10 -6.92
C SER A 153 6.37 2.35 -6.06
N PHE A 154 5.54 3.30 -6.49
CA PHE A 154 5.21 4.50 -5.73
C PHE A 154 3.82 5.03 -6.10
N GLU A 155 3.33 5.94 -5.27
CA GLU A 155 2.09 6.68 -5.52
C GLU A 155 2.39 8.02 -6.21
N PRO A 156 1.61 8.42 -7.23
CA PRO A 156 0.51 7.67 -7.84
C PRO A 156 1.01 6.49 -8.69
N MET A 157 0.32 5.35 -8.64
CA MET A 157 0.70 4.16 -9.41
C MET A 157 0.60 4.42 -10.93
N PRO A 158 1.71 4.32 -11.69
CA PRO A 158 1.75 4.78 -13.08
C PRO A 158 1.01 3.87 -14.07
N PHE A 159 0.75 2.61 -13.74
CA PHE A 159 0.22 1.63 -14.69
C PHE A 159 -1.21 1.21 -14.39
N THR A 160 -2.00 1.01 -15.45
CA THR A 160 -3.36 0.44 -15.40
C THR A 160 -3.33 -0.98 -15.96
N PHE A 161 -3.80 -1.95 -15.18
CA PHE A 161 -3.76 -3.38 -15.55
C PHE A 161 -4.58 -3.72 -16.80
N ALA A 162 -5.71 -3.04 -17.00
CA ALA A 162 -6.55 -3.25 -18.19
C ALA A 162 -5.87 -2.81 -19.50
N GLU A 163 -4.92 -1.88 -19.43
CA GLU A 163 -4.21 -1.31 -20.59
C GLU A 163 -2.90 -2.04 -20.88
N THR A 164 -2.14 -2.33 -19.82
CA THR A 164 -0.78 -2.88 -19.88
C THR A 164 -0.75 -4.42 -19.78
N GLY A 165 -1.75 -5.00 -19.11
CA GLY A 165 -1.92 -6.44 -18.98
C GLY A 165 -0.94 -7.12 -18.01
N ARG A 166 -1.14 -8.44 -17.85
CA ARG A 166 -0.41 -9.25 -16.88
C ARG A 166 1.10 -9.34 -17.16
N ALA A 167 1.49 -9.45 -18.42
CA ALA A 167 2.91 -9.59 -18.79
C ALA A 167 3.71 -8.36 -18.35
N HIS A 168 3.19 -7.15 -18.61
CA HIS A 168 3.82 -5.91 -18.17
C HIS A 168 3.90 -5.84 -16.64
N LEU A 169 2.83 -6.21 -15.92
CA LEU A 169 2.85 -6.20 -14.45
C LEU A 169 3.96 -7.08 -13.89
N LEU A 170 4.11 -8.30 -14.41
CA LEU A 170 5.14 -9.24 -13.95
C LEU A 170 6.54 -8.76 -14.27
N GLU A 171 6.74 -8.15 -15.44
CA GLU A 171 8.02 -7.54 -15.83
C GLU A 171 8.38 -6.36 -14.92
N ASP A 172 7.45 -5.45 -14.69
CA ASP A 172 7.65 -4.25 -13.88
C ASP A 172 7.87 -4.60 -12.40
N TRP A 173 7.03 -5.48 -11.84
CA TRP A 173 7.24 -6.07 -10.52
C TRP A 173 8.58 -6.85 -10.44
N GLY A 174 9.02 -7.39 -11.58
CA GLY A 174 10.31 -8.02 -11.80
C GLY A 174 11.51 -7.12 -11.49
N ARG A 175 11.43 -5.87 -11.95
CA ARG A 175 12.49 -4.86 -11.87
C ARG A 175 12.60 -4.22 -10.49
N GLU A 176 11.49 -4.18 -9.75
CA GLU A 176 11.44 -3.57 -8.43
C GLU A 176 11.98 -4.52 -7.35
N GLU A 177 13.07 -4.10 -6.72
CA GLU A 177 13.85 -4.96 -5.81
C GLU A 177 13.30 -5.00 -4.38
N TRP A 178 12.63 -3.91 -3.94
CA TRP A 178 12.23 -3.74 -2.54
C TRP A 178 10.73 -3.83 -2.32
N SER A 179 9.95 -2.99 -2.99
CA SER A 179 8.52 -2.86 -2.70
C SER A 179 7.70 -2.66 -3.96
N TYR A 180 6.56 -3.33 -4.00
CA TYR A 180 5.62 -3.23 -5.09
C TYR A 180 4.20 -3.13 -4.55
N PHE A 181 3.39 -2.27 -5.14
CA PHE A 181 2.06 -1.96 -4.65
C PHE A 181 1.05 -2.09 -5.78
N TRP A 182 -0.16 -2.52 -5.43
CA TRP A 182 -1.31 -2.41 -6.34
C TRP A 182 -2.59 -2.14 -5.60
N ARG A 183 -3.57 -1.59 -6.31
CA ARG A 183 -4.94 -1.45 -5.81
C ARG A 183 -5.88 -2.41 -6.51
N GLY A 184 -6.73 -3.04 -5.71
CA GLY A 184 -7.83 -3.87 -6.19
C GLY A 184 -9.11 -3.07 -6.39
N SER A 185 -10.18 -3.78 -6.73
CA SER A 185 -11.55 -3.28 -6.57
C SER A 185 -12.04 -3.54 -5.15
N ALA A 186 -12.81 -2.57 -4.64
CA ALA A 186 -13.82 -2.73 -3.61
C ALA A 186 -14.32 -4.19 -3.40
N PRO A 187 -14.15 -4.80 -2.20
CA PRO A 187 -13.69 -4.22 -0.93
C PRO A 187 -12.17 -4.23 -0.71
N TYR A 188 -11.39 -4.76 -1.65
CA TYR A 188 -9.93 -4.78 -1.59
C TYR A 188 -9.39 -3.41 -1.94
N GLN A 189 -8.52 -2.87 -1.10
CA GLN A 189 -8.02 -1.51 -1.21
C GLN A 189 -6.61 -1.54 -1.78
N TRP A 190 -5.66 -2.02 -0.98
CA TRP A 190 -4.25 -1.94 -1.27
C TRP A 190 -3.59 -3.29 -1.04
N CYS A 191 -2.70 -3.68 -1.92
CA CYS A 191 -1.76 -4.74 -1.65
C CYS A 191 -0.34 -4.18 -1.66
N PHE A 192 0.42 -4.55 -0.64
CA PHE A 192 1.83 -4.24 -0.52
C PHE A 192 2.60 -5.55 -0.57
N HIS A 193 3.63 -5.61 -1.40
CA HIS A 193 4.55 -6.72 -1.44
C HIS A 193 5.96 -6.20 -1.22
N HIS A 194 6.59 -6.64 -0.14
CA HIS A 194 7.96 -6.29 0.21
C HIS A 194 8.86 -7.51 0.02
N ALA A 195 9.91 -7.32 -0.75
CA ALA A 195 11.02 -8.25 -0.87
C ALA A 195 12.25 -7.67 -0.16
N PRO A 196 13.15 -8.51 0.37
CA PRO A 196 14.35 -8.03 1.01
C PRO A 196 15.30 -7.44 -0.04
N MET A 197 15.87 -6.27 0.27
CA MET A 197 16.86 -5.62 -0.59
C MET A 197 18.14 -6.46 -0.66
N VAL A 198 18.62 -6.71 -1.87
CA VAL A 198 19.93 -7.34 -2.10
C VAL A 198 20.94 -6.20 -2.27
N THR A 199 21.38 -5.57 -1.18
CA THR A 199 22.47 -4.58 -1.27
C THR A 199 23.84 -5.25 -1.12
N ASP A 200 24.84 -4.73 -1.82
CA ASP A 200 26.24 -5.19 -1.72
C ASP A 200 26.96 -4.66 -0.46
N VAL A 201 26.38 -3.67 0.22
CA VAL A 201 26.95 -3.04 1.43
C VAL A 201 26.25 -3.61 2.65
N ARG A 202 26.78 -4.70 3.21
CA ARG A 202 26.08 -5.53 4.22
C ARG A 202 26.71 -5.43 5.61
N PRO A 203 25.91 -5.18 6.66
CA PRO A 203 26.28 -5.54 8.03
C PRO A 203 26.36 -7.08 8.15
N PRO A 204 27.48 -7.66 8.64
CA PRO A 204 27.68 -9.11 8.72
C PRO A 204 26.64 -9.87 9.57
N ASN A 205 25.88 -9.16 10.39
CA ASN A 205 24.92 -9.66 11.38
C ASN A 205 23.46 -9.65 10.90
N GLU A 206 23.17 -9.22 9.68
CA GLU A 206 21.80 -9.17 9.13
C GLU A 206 21.51 -10.22 8.05
N MET A 207 22.49 -11.08 7.73
CA MET A 207 22.43 -12.02 6.59
C MET A 207 21.21 -12.96 6.57
N GLU A 208 20.58 -13.22 7.72
CA GLU A 208 19.44 -14.14 7.86
C GLU A 208 18.07 -13.48 7.57
N LEU A 209 18.00 -12.15 7.49
CA LEU A 209 16.77 -11.41 7.21
C LEU A 209 16.50 -11.24 5.69
N TYR A 210 17.39 -11.70 4.81
CA TYR A 210 17.34 -11.40 3.37
C TYR A 210 16.59 -12.41 2.49
N GLU A 211 15.89 -13.39 3.09
CA GLU A 211 14.98 -14.28 2.34
C GLU A 211 13.52 -14.05 2.68
N TRP A 212 13.23 -13.11 3.58
CA TRP A 212 11.89 -12.85 4.06
C TRP A 212 11.19 -11.86 3.16
N CYS A 213 10.11 -12.32 2.55
CA CYS A 213 9.15 -11.44 1.92
C CYS A 213 7.97 -11.25 2.86
N SER A 214 7.33 -10.10 2.73
CA SER A 214 6.01 -9.89 3.29
C SER A 214 5.05 -9.44 2.20
N MET A 215 3.80 -9.82 2.37
CA MET A 215 2.71 -9.28 1.58
C MET A 215 1.59 -8.86 2.53
N SER A 216 0.99 -7.71 2.31
CA SER A 216 -0.22 -7.31 3.01
C SER A 216 -1.32 -6.93 2.03
N LEU A 217 -2.57 -7.27 2.33
CA LEU A 217 -3.74 -6.89 1.56
C LEU A 217 -4.75 -6.23 2.50
N HIS A 218 -4.98 -4.94 2.28
CA HIS A 218 -5.90 -4.11 3.03
C HIS A 218 -7.30 -4.26 2.47
N VAL A 219 -8.27 -4.50 3.34
CA VAL A 219 -9.65 -4.81 2.98
C VAL A 219 -10.58 -4.00 3.87
N SER A 220 -11.58 -3.37 3.26
CA SER A 220 -12.61 -2.67 4.02
C SER A 220 -13.36 -3.64 4.94
N GLN A 221 -13.56 -3.27 6.22
CA GLN A 221 -14.34 -4.05 7.18
C GLN A 221 -15.76 -4.41 6.71
N ARG A 222 -16.30 -3.71 5.71
CA ARG A 222 -17.58 -4.08 5.10
C ARG A 222 -17.60 -5.50 4.53
N ILE A 223 -16.43 -6.10 4.24
CA ILE A 223 -16.32 -7.49 3.83
C ILE A 223 -16.86 -8.46 4.90
N LEU A 224 -16.90 -8.02 6.17
CA LEU A 224 -17.47 -8.80 7.27
C LEU A 224 -19.01 -8.74 7.34
N LYS A 225 -19.69 -7.98 6.47
CA LYS A 225 -21.15 -7.82 6.54
C LYS A 225 -21.91 -9.05 6.05
N THR A 226 -21.37 -9.82 5.12
CA THR A 226 -22.07 -10.97 4.53
C THR A 226 -21.28 -12.26 4.73
N LYS A 227 -21.98 -13.37 4.95
CA LYS A 227 -21.34 -14.70 5.09
C LYS A 227 -20.55 -15.08 3.82
N LYS A 228 -21.05 -14.68 2.65
CA LYS A 228 -20.40 -14.93 1.36
C LYS A 228 -19.05 -14.20 1.26
N ASP A 229 -19.03 -12.91 1.62
CA ASP A 229 -17.82 -12.10 1.55
C ASP A 229 -16.77 -12.54 2.59
N LYS A 230 -17.21 -12.86 3.81
CA LYS A 230 -16.35 -13.48 4.85
C LYS A 230 -15.70 -14.77 4.33
N ALA A 231 -16.49 -15.67 3.74
CA ALA A 231 -15.99 -16.94 3.21
C ALA A 231 -15.02 -16.74 2.04
N ALA A 232 -15.29 -15.78 1.14
CA ALA A 232 -14.39 -15.46 0.03
C ALA A 232 -13.05 -14.88 0.54
N MET A 233 -13.09 -14.01 1.55
CA MET A 233 -11.88 -13.47 2.19
C MET A 233 -11.03 -14.59 2.82
N LEU A 234 -11.66 -15.46 3.62
CA LEU A 234 -10.98 -16.59 4.25
C LEU A 234 -10.44 -17.60 3.23
N ALA A 235 -11.15 -17.82 2.11
CA ALA A 235 -10.68 -18.68 1.03
C ALA A 235 -9.44 -18.11 0.33
N LEU A 236 -9.45 -16.81 0.01
CA LEU A 236 -8.27 -16.12 -0.51
C LEU A 236 -7.10 -16.19 0.48
N PHE A 237 -7.37 -15.93 1.76
CA PHE A 237 -6.37 -15.97 2.82
C PHE A 237 -5.71 -17.34 2.94
N ALA A 238 -6.50 -18.41 2.99
CA ALA A 238 -6.01 -19.79 3.01
C ALA A 238 -5.20 -20.15 1.76
N ALA A 239 -5.72 -19.81 0.57
CA ALA A 239 -5.08 -20.18 -0.70
C ALA A 239 -3.75 -19.45 -0.92
N LEU A 240 -3.66 -18.17 -0.55
CA LEU A 240 -2.39 -17.43 -0.60
C LEU A 240 -1.41 -17.96 0.44
N SER A 241 -1.87 -18.30 1.65
CA SER A 241 -1.01 -18.89 2.68
C SER A 241 -0.35 -20.19 2.21
N GLU A 242 -1.11 -21.06 1.54
CA GLU A 242 -0.57 -22.30 0.95
C GLU A 242 0.36 -22.02 -0.24
N ALA A 243 -0.03 -21.12 -1.14
CA ALA A 243 0.73 -20.81 -2.36
C ALA A 243 2.08 -20.14 -2.09
N LEU A 244 2.14 -19.33 -1.03
CA LEU A 244 3.33 -18.62 -0.57
C LEU A 244 4.21 -19.46 0.35
N ASP A 245 3.75 -20.64 0.79
CA ASP A 245 4.40 -21.45 1.82
C ASP A 245 4.71 -20.61 3.07
N VAL A 246 3.65 -20.02 3.64
CA VAL A 246 3.81 -19.03 4.71
C VAL A 246 4.35 -19.64 5.97
N VAL A 247 5.27 -18.90 6.56
CA VAL A 247 5.73 -19.17 7.92
C VAL A 247 4.66 -18.72 8.90
N TYR A 248 4.09 -17.53 8.67
CA TYR A 248 3.03 -16.96 9.47
C TYR A 248 2.14 -16.07 8.60
N ALA A 249 0.84 -16.08 8.87
CA ALA A 249 -0.07 -15.11 8.30
C ALA A 249 -1.17 -14.76 9.30
N GLU A 250 -1.72 -13.55 9.22
CA GLU A 250 -2.87 -13.16 10.03
C GLU A 250 -3.84 -12.23 9.29
N ILE A 251 -5.06 -12.16 9.81
CA ILE A 251 -6.03 -11.12 9.47
C ILE A 251 -6.24 -10.28 10.72
N VAL A 252 -5.90 -9.00 10.71
CA VAL A 252 -6.00 -8.11 11.87
C VAL A 252 -6.64 -6.78 11.50
N SER A 253 -7.20 -6.04 12.46
CA SER A 253 -7.58 -4.65 12.26
C SER A 253 -6.32 -3.78 12.22
N GLU A 254 -6.22 -2.82 11.30
CA GLU A 254 -5.05 -1.91 11.25
C GLU A 254 -4.84 -1.18 12.57
N ALA A 255 -5.92 -0.83 13.29
CA ALA A 255 -5.83 -0.16 14.58
C ALA A 255 -5.20 -1.03 15.69
N ASP A 256 -5.28 -2.36 15.53
CA ASP A 256 -4.74 -3.35 16.47
C ASP A 256 -3.42 -3.97 15.95
N ARG A 257 -2.95 -3.53 14.78
CA ARG A 257 -1.74 -4.04 14.16
C ARG A 257 -0.53 -3.60 14.99
N GLY A 258 0.21 -4.58 15.50
CA GLY A 258 1.49 -4.33 16.16
C GLY A 258 2.56 -3.85 15.18
N PRO A 259 3.77 -3.49 15.66
CA PRO A 259 4.90 -3.29 14.77
C PRO A 259 5.08 -4.56 13.91
N LEU A 260 5.22 -4.34 12.59
CA LEU A 260 5.40 -5.39 11.58
C LEU A 260 6.23 -6.56 12.13
N PHE A 261 5.67 -7.77 12.05
CA PHE A 261 6.40 -9.02 12.29
C PHE A 261 7.56 -9.07 11.29
N LYS A 262 8.71 -8.50 11.64
CA LYS A 262 9.94 -8.52 10.83
C LYS A 262 10.86 -9.66 11.27
N GLY A 263 10.27 -10.83 11.54
CA GLY A 263 11.05 -11.98 11.99
C GLY A 263 11.65 -11.79 13.39
N TYR A 264 10.83 -11.38 14.36
CA TYR A 264 11.24 -11.29 15.76
C TYR A 264 10.46 -12.21 16.71
N GLY A 265 9.40 -12.86 16.25
CA GLY A 265 8.49 -13.64 17.09
C GLY A 265 7.04 -13.25 16.84
N LEU A 266 6.11 -14.12 17.20
CA LEU A 266 4.68 -13.97 16.97
C LEU A 266 4.10 -12.82 17.83
N PRO A 267 3.07 -12.10 17.35
CA PRO A 267 2.38 -11.14 18.19
C PRO A 267 1.71 -11.85 19.38
N PRO A 268 1.69 -11.24 20.59
CA PRO A 268 1.12 -11.87 21.79
C PRO A 268 -0.40 -12.04 21.72
N ARG A 269 -1.05 -11.46 20.71
CA ARG A 269 -2.47 -11.63 20.40
C ARG A 269 -2.59 -11.92 18.91
N ALA A 270 -3.23 -13.03 18.57
CA ALA A 270 -3.60 -13.30 17.20
C ALA A 270 -4.77 -12.40 16.79
N GLY A 271 -4.82 -12.02 15.51
CA GLY A 271 -5.93 -11.24 14.95
C GLY A 271 -7.26 -12.00 14.87
N LEU A 272 -8.05 -11.70 13.84
CA LEU A 272 -9.32 -12.37 13.51
C LEU A 272 -9.12 -13.75 12.86
N ALA A 273 -7.98 -13.97 12.20
CA ALA A 273 -7.58 -15.27 11.69
C ALA A 273 -6.06 -15.38 11.69
N CYS A 274 -5.56 -16.61 11.75
CA CYS A 274 -4.14 -16.91 11.82
C CYS A 274 -3.83 -18.16 11.00
N VAL A 275 -2.68 -18.18 10.32
CA VAL A 275 -2.06 -19.37 9.75
C VAL A 275 -0.64 -19.51 10.30
N ILE A 276 -0.29 -20.72 10.73
CA ILE A 276 1.09 -21.07 11.05
C ILE A 276 1.59 -22.16 10.10
N GLY A 277 2.83 -22.00 9.64
CA GLY A 277 3.53 -22.99 8.83
C GLY A 277 4.22 -24.08 9.65
N PRO A 278 4.87 -25.03 8.96
CA PRO A 278 5.59 -26.15 9.58
C PRO A 278 6.67 -25.72 10.57
N ASP A 279 7.25 -24.54 10.40
CA ASP A 279 8.27 -24.00 11.31
C ASP A 279 7.72 -23.71 12.71
N TYR A 280 6.45 -23.30 12.83
CA TYR A 280 5.83 -22.97 14.12
C TYR A 280 4.99 -24.10 14.70
N ALA A 281 4.45 -25.00 13.86
CA ALA A 281 3.54 -26.06 14.29
C ALA A 281 4.08 -26.95 15.45
N PRO A 282 5.35 -27.41 15.45
CA PRO A 282 5.90 -28.19 16.56
C PRO A 282 6.00 -27.43 17.89
N HIS A 283 6.00 -26.10 17.83
CA HIS A 283 6.17 -25.23 18.99
C HIS A 283 4.84 -24.66 19.50
N TRP A 284 3.73 -24.96 18.82
CA TRP A 284 2.39 -24.49 19.19
C TRP A 284 1.31 -25.58 18.99
N PRO A 285 1.41 -26.72 19.71
CA PRO A 285 0.53 -27.87 19.51
C PRO A 285 -0.96 -27.55 19.75
N ASP A 286 -1.27 -26.71 20.74
CA ASP A 286 -2.65 -26.31 21.05
C ASP A 286 -3.31 -25.57 19.88
N PHE A 287 -2.53 -24.81 19.09
CA PHE A 287 -3.04 -24.19 17.86
C PHE A 287 -3.33 -25.25 16.81
N VAL A 288 -2.40 -26.19 16.62
CA VAL A 288 -2.51 -27.28 15.65
C VAL A 288 -3.76 -28.13 15.91
N GLU A 289 -3.99 -28.54 17.15
CA GLU A 289 -5.15 -29.37 17.55
C GLU A 289 -6.50 -28.73 17.20
N GLY A 290 -6.61 -27.41 17.38
CA GLY A 290 -7.83 -26.64 17.10
C GLY A 290 -7.91 -26.03 15.69
N SER A 291 -6.99 -26.38 14.79
CA SER A 291 -6.88 -25.76 13.47
C SER A 291 -7.45 -26.63 12.35
N LYS A 292 -7.80 -25.98 11.23
CA LYS A 292 -8.03 -26.63 9.95
C LYS A 292 -6.71 -26.72 9.17
N ALA A 293 -6.38 -27.91 8.67
CA ALA A 293 -5.24 -28.09 7.78
C ALA A 293 -5.49 -27.46 6.40
N ILE A 294 -4.48 -26.77 5.88
CA ILE A 294 -4.41 -26.20 4.52
C ILE A 294 -3.03 -26.50 3.93
N GLY A 295 -2.94 -27.59 3.17
CA GLY A 295 -1.65 -28.17 2.78
C GLY A 295 -0.87 -28.64 4.01
N GLN A 296 0.36 -28.15 4.19
CA GLN A 296 1.19 -28.39 5.38
C GLN A 296 1.01 -27.33 6.48
N HIS A 297 0.05 -26.42 6.31
CA HIS A 297 -0.18 -25.30 7.23
C HIS A 297 -1.44 -25.53 8.08
N HIS A 298 -1.54 -24.77 9.15
CA HIS A 298 -2.63 -24.83 10.11
C HIS A 298 -3.32 -23.48 10.19
N MET A 299 -4.62 -23.43 9.92
CA MET A 299 -5.42 -22.20 9.93
C MET A 299 -6.50 -22.24 11.02
N ARG A 300 -6.70 -21.11 11.71
CA ARG A 300 -7.82 -20.89 12.62
C ARG A 300 -8.38 -19.48 12.47
N ASP A 301 -9.70 -19.32 12.58
CA ASP A 301 -10.36 -18.01 12.48
C ASP A 301 -11.49 -17.84 13.51
N SER A 302 -11.75 -16.60 13.88
CA SER A 302 -12.87 -16.15 14.72
C SER A 302 -13.90 -15.34 13.93
N ILE A 303 -13.86 -15.42 12.59
CA ILE A 303 -14.68 -14.57 11.71
C ILE A 303 -16.05 -15.19 11.46
N ILE A 304 -16.11 -16.52 11.38
CA ILE A 304 -17.34 -17.28 11.16
C ILE A 304 -17.98 -17.77 12.48
N GLY A 305 -17.22 -17.88 13.57
CA GLY A 305 -17.71 -18.34 14.88
C GLY A 305 -17.14 -17.55 16.05
N ASP A 306 -17.57 -17.86 17.27
CA ASP A 306 -17.14 -17.20 18.51
C ASP A 306 -15.83 -17.79 19.08
N ASP A 307 -15.04 -18.45 18.24
CA ASP A 307 -13.81 -19.09 18.66
C ASP A 307 -12.77 -18.04 19.04
N ILE A 308 -12.22 -18.17 20.24
CA ILE A 308 -11.07 -17.37 20.65
C ILE A 308 -9.82 -18.03 20.08
N LEU A 309 -9.02 -17.29 19.34
CA LEU A 309 -7.71 -17.79 18.89
C LEU A 309 -6.82 -18.01 20.11
N PRO A 310 -6.11 -19.14 20.19
CA PRO A 310 -5.21 -19.38 21.31
C PRO A 310 -4.09 -18.32 21.28
N VAL A 311 -3.53 -18.05 22.46
CA VAL A 311 -2.37 -17.17 22.59
C VAL A 311 -1.11 -17.98 22.25
N PRO A 312 -0.16 -17.46 21.46
CA PRO A 312 1.10 -18.16 21.25
C PRO A 312 1.82 -18.38 22.59
N PRO A 313 2.58 -19.48 22.77
CA PRO A 313 3.49 -19.61 23.89
C PRO A 313 4.43 -18.41 24.01
N GLU A 314 4.75 -17.99 25.23
CA GLU A 314 5.63 -16.83 25.49
C GLU A 314 7.01 -16.97 24.81
N THR A 315 7.50 -18.20 24.67
CA THR A 315 8.76 -18.52 23.98
C THR A 315 8.73 -18.16 22.49
N LEU A 316 7.55 -18.01 21.89
CA LEU A 316 7.36 -17.57 20.51
C LEU A 316 7.11 -16.07 20.39
N HIS A 317 6.89 -15.35 21.49
CA HIS A 317 6.51 -13.93 21.42
C HIS A 317 7.65 -13.07 20.90
N ALA A 318 7.31 -12.09 20.06
CA ALA A 318 8.25 -11.01 19.78
C ALA A 318 8.65 -10.33 21.10
N PRO A 319 9.94 -10.18 21.39
CA PRO A 319 10.36 -9.43 22.55
C PRO A 319 9.90 -7.98 22.40
N PRO A 320 9.65 -7.25 23.51
CA PRO A 320 9.32 -5.84 23.48
C PRO A 320 10.37 -5.09 22.64
N GLN A 321 9.94 -4.57 21.50
CA GLN A 321 10.82 -3.79 20.62
C GLN A 321 11.08 -2.46 21.31
N LEU A 322 12.35 -2.06 21.41
CA LEU A 322 12.69 -0.67 21.68
C LEU A 322 12.22 0.14 20.47
N ASP A 323 11.59 1.29 20.72
CA ASP A 323 11.09 2.18 19.67
C ASP A 323 12.15 2.35 18.56
N PRO A 324 11.89 1.90 17.32
CA PRO A 324 12.87 1.95 16.24
C PRO A 324 13.32 3.38 15.92
N LEU A 325 12.54 4.40 16.30
CA LEU A 325 12.93 5.81 16.18
C LEU A 325 13.99 6.22 17.22
N ASN A 326 14.06 5.51 18.36
CA ASN A 326 14.97 5.82 19.46
C ASN A 326 16.27 4.99 19.46
N ASN A 327 16.42 3.99 18.59
CA ASN A 327 17.68 3.23 18.48
C ASN A 327 17.94 2.64 17.08
N PRO A 328 18.22 3.49 16.06
CA PRO A 328 18.23 3.05 14.68
C PRO A 328 19.45 2.24 14.23
N LEU A 329 20.54 2.13 15.02
CA LEU A 329 21.83 1.66 14.46
C LEU A 329 22.70 0.74 15.32
N ASN A 330 22.31 0.32 16.54
CA ASN A 330 23.26 -0.44 17.37
C ASN A 330 22.71 -1.49 18.35
N THR A 331 21.41 -1.74 18.41
CA THR A 331 20.88 -2.87 19.19
C THR A 331 20.75 -4.10 18.33
N LYS A 332 21.42 -5.19 18.74
CA LYS A 332 21.06 -6.54 18.28
C LYS A 332 19.55 -6.68 18.45
N TRP A 333 18.82 -6.78 17.36
CA TRP A 333 17.38 -6.99 17.42
C TRP A 333 17.11 -8.25 18.23
N ALA A 334 16.39 -8.11 19.34
CA ALA A 334 16.00 -9.26 20.13
C ALA A 334 15.00 -10.09 19.32
N ARG A 335 15.18 -11.41 19.33
CA ARG A 335 14.25 -12.38 18.73
C ARG A 335 13.60 -13.18 19.85
N ALA A 336 12.46 -13.81 19.54
CA ALA A 336 11.84 -14.81 20.38
C ALA A 336 12.84 -15.91 20.76
N GLU A 337 12.65 -16.50 21.93
CA GLU A 337 13.49 -17.60 22.40
C GLU A 337 13.46 -18.77 21.41
N ILE A 338 12.25 -19.13 20.97
CA ILE A 338 12.02 -20.07 19.90
C ILE A 338 11.70 -19.26 18.66
N PHE A 339 12.76 -18.98 17.94
CA PHE A 339 12.68 -18.46 16.60
C PHE A 339 13.06 -19.60 15.65
N PRO A 340 12.09 -20.24 14.97
CA PRO A 340 12.32 -21.53 14.31
C PRO A 340 13.25 -21.44 13.08
N PHE A 341 13.80 -20.26 12.79
CA PHE A 341 14.65 -20.02 11.64
C PHE A 341 16.11 -20.09 12.08
N LYS A 342 16.76 -21.22 11.74
CA LYS A 342 18.21 -21.28 11.68
C LYS A 342 18.68 -20.59 10.40
N PRO A 343 19.87 -19.96 10.39
CA PRO A 343 20.54 -19.63 9.13
C PRO A 343 20.55 -20.87 8.24
N LEU A 344 20.15 -20.73 6.97
CA LEU A 344 20.42 -21.75 5.98
C LEU A 344 21.95 -21.88 5.89
N SER A 345 22.46 -23.07 6.21
CA SER A 345 23.89 -23.40 6.21
C SER A 345 24.47 -23.49 4.81
#